data_AF-A0A952V2K1-F1
#
_entry.id   AF-A0A952V2K1-F1
#
_cell.length_a   1.000
_cell.length_b   1.000
_cell.length_c   1.000
_cell.angle_alpha   90.00
_cell.angle_beta   90.00
_cell.angle_gamma   90.00
#
_symmetry.space_group_name_H-M   'P 1'
#
loop_
_entity.id
_entity.type
_entity.pdbx_description
1 polymer ?
#
loop_
_entity_poly.entity_id
_entity_poly.type
_entity_poly.pdbx_seq_one_letter_code
_entity_poly.pdbx_strand_id
1 'polypeptide(L)'
;MKTSLYPTQELRRRALAWAVKLRVNPRVIRVQDMRRKWGSCSSAGTVTLASDLVDQDPRFQDFVIAHELLHLRVPTHGRLFKALMSAHVPGWRELEEQRGMPRLNCGRGAS
;
A
#
# COMPACT_ATOMS: atom_id res chain seq x y z
N MET A 1 25.52 -3.02 3.87
CA MET A 1 24.53 -2.43 2.94
C MET A 1 24.15 -1.06 3.47
N LYS A 2 24.17 -0.01 2.64
CA LYS A 2 23.89 1.36 3.07
C LYS A 2 22.40 1.47 3.42
N THR A 3 22.06 1.38 4.70
CA THR A 3 20.74 1.80 5.19
C THR A 3 20.61 3.28 4.86
N SER A 4 19.65 3.65 4.01
CA SER A 4 19.33 5.04 3.74
C SER A 4 19.14 5.77 5.07
N LEU A 5 19.75 6.93 5.26
CA LEU A 5 19.54 7.77 6.47
C LEU A 5 18.09 8.26 6.59
N TYR A 6 17.27 8.01 5.57
CA TYR A 6 15.86 8.38 5.52
C TYR A 6 14.99 7.23 4.98
N PRO A 7 14.79 6.15 5.75
CA PRO A 7 14.01 4.98 5.30
C PRO A 7 12.58 5.34 4.85
N THR A 8 11.95 6.29 5.55
CA THR A 8 10.59 6.77 5.23
C THR A 8 10.53 7.55 3.91
N GLN A 9 11.61 8.25 3.52
CA GLN A 9 11.68 8.92 2.22
C GLN A 9 11.79 7.90 1.09
N GLU A 10 12.53 6.80 1.29
CA GLU A 10 12.62 5.73 0.30
C GLU A 10 11.27 5.06 0.08
N LEU A 11 10.53 4.79 1.17
CA LEU A 11 9.17 4.25 1.08
C LEU A 11 8.23 5.21 0.33
N ARG A 12 8.33 6.52 0.59
CA ARG A 12 7.57 7.54 -0.14
C ARG A 12 7.94 7.59 -1.62
N ARG A 13 9.23 7.46 -1.95
CA ARG A 13 9.72 7.40 -3.35
C ARG A 13 9.18 6.18 -4.07
N ARG A 14 9.22 5.01 -3.41
CA ARG A 14 8.64 3.76 -3.91
C ARG A 14 7.14 3.93 -4.17
N ALA A 15 6.41 4.57 -3.25
CA ALA A 15 4.98 4.85 -3.42
C ALA A 15 4.69 5.78 -4.62
N LEU A 16 5.51 6.80 -4.85
CA LEU A 16 5.40 7.67 -6.03
C LEU A 16 5.65 6.91 -7.34
N ALA A 17 6.67 6.03 -7.37
CA ALA A 17 6.95 5.20 -8.54
C ALA A 17 5.77 4.27 -8.87
N TRP A 18 5.15 3.70 -7.84
CA TRP A 18 3.92 2.90 -7.99
C TRP A 18 2.73 3.72 -8.47
N ALA A 19 2.57 4.96 -7.99
CA ALA A 19 1.50 5.85 -8.44
C ALA A 19 1.60 6.10 -9.97
N VAL A 20 2.82 6.33 -10.47
CA VAL A 20 3.09 6.46 -11.91
C VAL A 20 2.77 5.15 -12.66
N LYS A 21 3.25 4.01 -12.14
CA LYS A 21 3.01 2.68 -12.75
C LYS A 21 1.52 2.35 -12.86
N LEU A 22 0.73 2.67 -11.83
CA LEU A 22 -0.71 2.44 -11.77
C LEU A 22 -1.55 3.54 -12.42
N ARG A 23 -0.90 4.64 -12.85
CA ARG A 23 -1.54 5.82 -13.44
C ARG A 23 -2.62 6.41 -12.51
N VAL A 24 -2.28 6.57 -11.24
CA VAL A 24 -3.14 7.21 -10.21
C VAL A 24 -2.45 8.44 -9.63
N ASN A 25 -3.24 9.41 -9.18
CA ASN A 25 -2.74 10.67 -8.63
C ASN A 25 -3.21 10.84 -7.18
N PRO A 26 -2.47 10.30 -6.18
CA PRO A 26 -2.74 10.60 -4.78
C PRO A 26 -2.53 12.10 -4.53
N ARG A 27 -3.44 12.72 -3.77
CA ARG A 27 -3.29 14.12 -3.35
C ARG A 27 -2.13 14.28 -2.39
N VAL A 28 -1.97 13.32 -1.47
CA VAL A 28 -0.89 13.31 -0.49
C VAL A 28 -0.47 11.87 -0.21
N ILE A 29 0.83 11.63 -0.13
CA ILE A 29 1.42 10.39 0.43
C ILE A 29 2.12 10.74 1.73
N ARG A 30 1.75 10.05 2.81
CA ARG A 30 2.29 10.24 4.17
C ARG A 30 2.86 8.94 4.70
N VAL A 31 3.89 9.05 5.53
CA VAL A 31 4.44 7.94 6.30
C VAL A 31 4.38 8.34 7.76
N GLN A 32 3.76 7.52 8.61
CA GLN A 32 3.58 7.80 10.05
C GLN A 32 3.44 6.52 10.85
N ASP A 33 3.55 6.61 12.17
CA ASP A 33 3.35 5.45 13.05
C ASP A 33 1.89 5.00 13.04
N MET A 34 1.66 3.73 12.69
CA MET A 34 0.33 3.14 12.60
C MET A 34 0.26 1.83 13.38
N ARG A 35 -0.35 1.83 14.57
CA ARG A 35 -0.37 0.65 15.45
C ARG A 35 -1.18 -0.54 14.92
N ARG A 36 -2.23 -0.24 14.14
CA ARG A 36 -3.23 -1.24 13.74
C ARG A 36 -3.22 -1.54 12.25
N LYS A 37 -2.48 -0.78 11.43
CA LYS A 37 -2.52 -0.93 9.97
C LYS A 37 -1.16 -0.70 9.32
N TRP A 38 -0.95 -1.28 8.14
CA TRP A 38 0.19 -1.06 7.24
C TRP A 38 -0.05 0.11 6.29
N GLY A 39 -1.31 0.40 5.99
CA GLY A 39 -1.69 1.53 5.15
C GLY A 39 -3.16 1.91 5.29
N SER A 40 -3.52 3.03 4.65
CA SER A 40 -4.90 3.46 4.44
C SER A 40 -4.99 4.48 3.31
N CYS A 41 -6.05 4.42 2.53
CA CYS A 41 -6.42 5.45 1.56
C CYS A 41 -7.75 6.13 1.96
N SER A 42 -7.77 7.46 1.97
CA SER A 42 -9.01 8.23 2.15
C SER A 42 -9.68 8.55 0.81
N SER A 43 -10.99 8.85 0.84
CA SER A 43 -11.73 9.33 -0.34
C SER A 43 -11.20 10.68 -0.87
N ALA A 44 -10.56 11.48 0.00
CA ALA A 44 -9.90 12.73 -0.38
C ALA A 44 -8.53 12.52 -1.06
N GLY A 45 -8.15 11.28 -1.37
CA GLY A 45 -6.90 10.95 -2.05
C GLY A 45 -5.66 11.03 -1.16
N THR A 46 -5.81 10.93 0.17
CA THR A 46 -4.67 10.82 1.08
C THR A 46 -4.32 9.35 1.26
N VAL A 47 -3.10 8.99 0.89
CA VAL A 47 -2.53 7.66 1.13
C VAL A 47 -1.56 7.77 2.31
N THR A 48 -1.80 6.97 3.34
CA THR A 48 -0.97 6.89 4.54
C THR A 48 -0.36 5.50 4.60
N LEU A 49 0.95 5.42 4.80
CA LEU A 49 1.69 4.17 5.00
C LEU A 49 2.27 4.14 6.42
N ALA A 50 2.36 2.95 7.00
CA ALA A 50 2.97 2.77 8.29
C ALA A 50 4.50 2.95 8.20
N SER A 51 5.10 3.61 9.18
CA SER A 51 6.55 3.84 9.27
C SER A 51 7.34 2.54 9.34
N ASP A 52 6.87 1.56 10.10
CA ASP A 52 7.46 0.23 10.25
C ASP A 52 7.34 -0.66 9.01
N LEU A 53 6.65 -0.18 7.96
CA LEU A 53 6.64 -0.85 6.66
C LEU A 53 8.03 -0.87 6.02
N VAL A 54 8.89 0.11 6.36
CA VAL A 54 10.27 0.20 5.85
C VAL A 54 11.12 -1.03 6.19
N ASP A 55 10.81 -1.70 7.28
CA ASP A 55 11.54 -2.87 7.78
C ASP A 55 11.04 -4.19 7.18
N GLN A 56 9.97 -4.14 6.39
CA GLN A 56 9.38 -5.32 5.77
C GLN A 56 10.09 -5.66 4.46
N ASP A 57 9.93 -6.90 4.01
CA ASP A 57 10.43 -7.35 2.71
C ASP A 57 9.93 -6.41 1.58
N PRO A 58 10.80 -6.03 0.62
CA PRO A 58 10.43 -5.15 -0.48
C PRO A 58 9.16 -5.56 -1.25
N ARG A 59 8.90 -6.85 -1.43
CA ARG A 59 7.68 -7.33 -2.09
C ARG A 59 6.44 -7.03 -1.26
N PHE A 60 6.56 -7.14 0.06
CA PHE A 60 5.48 -6.78 0.97
C PHE A 60 5.24 -5.26 1.00
N GLN A 61 6.30 -4.45 0.94
CA GLN A 61 6.19 -3.00 0.78
C GLN A 61 5.42 -2.64 -0.50
N ASP A 62 5.82 -3.23 -1.63
CA ASP A 62 5.17 -3.03 -2.92
C ASP A 62 3.71 -3.44 -2.92
N PHE A 63 3.39 -4.57 -2.28
CA PHE A 63 2.03 -5.05 -2.09
C PHE A 63 1.16 -4.04 -1.34
N VAL A 64 1.57 -3.58 -0.17
CA VAL A 64 0.81 -2.60 0.63
C VAL A 64 0.63 -1.29 -0.13
N ILE A 65 1.71 -0.80 -0.76
CA ILE A 65 1.68 0.44 -1.55
C ILE A 65 0.69 0.32 -2.71
N ALA A 66 0.77 -0.75 -3.50
CA ALA A 66 -0.12 -0.97 -4.63
C ALA A 66 -1.58 -1.10 -4.18
N HIS A 67 -1.82 -1.79 -3.08
CA HIS A 67 -3.15 -1.96 -2.49
C HIS A 67 -3.80 -0.60 -2.16
N GLU A 68 -3.11 0.27 -1.42
CA GLU A 68 -3.65 1.57 -1.03
C GLU A 68 -3.78 2.54 -2.22
N LEU A 69 -2.90 2.44 -3.23
CA LEU A 69 -2.99 3.27 -4.42
C LEU A 69 -4.14 2.83 -5.35
N LEU A 70 -4.37 1.52 -5.49
CA LEU A 70 -5.51 1.01 -6.27
C LEU A 70 -6.85 1.43 -5.67
N HIS A 71 -6.89 1.67 -4.37
CA HIS A 71 -8.05 2.24 -3.69
C HIS A 71 -8.46 3.65 -4.12
N LEU A 72 -7.60 4.37 -4.86
CA LEU A 72 -7.95 5.62 -5.53
C LEU A 72 -8.83 5.39 -6.77
N ARG A 73 -8.74 4.20 -7.38
CA ARG A 73 -9.47 3.83 -8.60
C ARG A 73 -10.61 2.87 -8.33
N VAL A 74 -10.43 1.94 -7.39
CA VAL A 74 -11.39 0.87 -7.07
C VAL A 74 -11.58 0.84 -5.54
N PRO A 75 -12.70 1.39 -5.03
CA PRO A 75 -12.89 1.54 -3.59
C PRO A 75 -13.02 0.22 -2.82
N THR A 76 -13.48 -0.84 -3.47
CA THR A 76 -13.81 -2.14 -2.87
C THR A 76 -12.92 -3.25 -3.42
N HIS A 77 -12.70 -4.31 -2.64
CA HIS A 77 -11.86 -5.47 -2.99
C HIS A 77 -12.54 -6.48 -3.92
N GLY A 78 -13.42 -6.01 -4.81
CA GLY A 78 -14.16 -6.84 -5.75
C GLY A 78 -13.30 -7.46 -6.85
N ARG A 79 -13.94 -8.11 -7.82
CA ARG A 79 -13.26 -8.80 -8.93
C ARG A 79 -12.27 -7.90 -9.68
N LEU A 80 -12.62 -6.64 -9.92
CA LEU A 80 -11.74 -5.68 -10.59
C LEU A 80 -10.47 -5.38 -9.77
N PHE A 81 -10.61 -5.18 -8.45
CA PHE A 81 -9.46 -4.95 -7.58
C PHE A 81 -8.50 -6.14 -7.60
N LYS A 82 -9.04 -7.35 -7.44
CA LYS A 82 -8.26 -8.60 -7.49
C LYS A 82 -7.54 -8.77 -8.83
N ALA A 83 -8.19 -8.44 -9.95
CA ALA A 83 -7.59 -8.50 -11.27
C ALA A 83 -6.41 -7.52 -11.42
N LEU A 84 -6.57 -6.27 -10.96
CA LEU A 84 -5.50 -5.27 -10.99
C LEU A 84 -4.34 -5.66 -10.08
N MET A 85 -4.61 -6.17 -8.88
CA MET A 85 -3.56 -6.70 -8.00
C MET A 85 -2.80 -7.85 -8.65
N SER A 86 -3.49 -8.82 -9.24
CA SER A 86 -2.83 -9.94 -9.93
C SER A 86 -2.00 -9.49 -11.14
N ALA A 87 -2.44 -8.46 -11.87
CA ALA A 87 -1.71 -7.93 -13.01
C ALA A 87 -0.44 -7.19 -12.62
N HIS A 88 -0.43 -6.51 -11.47
CA HIS A 88 0.67 -5.62 -11.08
C HIS A 88 1.60 -6.18 -10.00
N VAL A 89 1.08 -7.03 -9.12
CA VAL A 89 1.79 -7.65 -8.00
C VAL A 89 1.54 -9.17 -8.06
N PRO A 90 2.27 -9.93 -8.90
CA PRO A 90 2.13 -11.38 -8.94
C PRO A 90 2.46 -12.02 -7.59
N GLY A 91 1.63 -12.97 -7.15
CA GLY A 91 1.76 -13.63 -5.85
C GLY A 91 1.32 -12.77 -4.66
N TRP A 92 0.41 -11.82 -4.86
CA TRP A 92 -0.09 -10.96 -3.79
C TRP A 92 -0.94 -11.69 -2.75
N ARG A 93 -1.53 -12.84 -3.10
CA ARG A 93 -2.38 -13.62 -2.18
C ARG A 93 -1.55 -14.27 -1.08
N GLU A 94 -0.38 -14.76 -1.44
CA GLU A 94 0.58 -15.33 -0.49
C GLU A 94 1.11 -14.24 0.45
N LEU A 95 1.32 -13.02 -0.06
CA LEU A 95 1.70 -11.85 0.75
C LEU A 95 0.57 -11.41 1.69
N GLU A 96 -0.69 -11.55 1.25
CA GLU A 96 -1.88 -11.27 2.05
C GLU A 96 -2.03 -12.26 3.22
N GLU A 97 -1.79 -13.56 2.96
CA GLU A 97 -1.88 -14.63 3.96
C GLU A 97 -0.72 -14.60 4.97
N GLN A 98 0.54 -14.46 4.52
CA GLN A 98 1.73 -14.61 5.37
C GLN A 98 1.81 -13.63 6.54
N ARG A 99 1.23 -12.44 6.42
CA ARG A 99 1.42 -11.37 7.40
C ARG A 99 0.24 -11.21 8.37
N GLY A 100 -0.79 -12.04 8.23
CA GLY A 100 -2.04 -11.88 8.95
C GLY A 100 -2.72 -10.56 8.56
N MET A 101 -3.91 -10.65 8.01
CA MET A 101 -4.69 -9.48 7.60
C MET A 101 -5.24 -8.52 8.69
N PRO A 102 -4.91 -8.56 10.01
CA PRO A 102 -5.41 -7.51 10.93
C PRO A 102 -4.90 -6.09 10.62
N ARG A 103 -3.78 -5.94 9.89
CA ARG A 103 -3.17 -4.63 9.58
C ARG A 103 -3.53 -4.03 8.21
N LEU A 104 -4.41 -4.62 7.41
CA LEU A 104 -4.93 -3.96 6.19
C LEU A 104 -6.43 -3.73 6.29
N ASN A 105 -6.93 -3.49 7.51
CA ASN A 105 -8.33 -3.13 7.68
C ASN A 105 -8.53 -1.70 7.16
N CYS A 106 -8.67 -1.51 5.85
CA CYS A 106 -8.86 -0.19 5.25
C CYS A 106 -10.09 0.45 5.91
N GLY A 107 -10.07 1.76 6.19
CA GLY A 107 -11.17 2.46 6.88
C GLY A 107 -12.46 2.58 6.06
N ARG A 108 -12.68 1.74 5.05
CA ARG A 108 -13.97 1.60 4.38
C ARG A 108 -14.63 0.33 4.87
N GLY A 109 -15.67 0.51 5.65
CA GLY A 109 -16.52 -0.58 6.11
C GLY A 109 -17.10 -1.38 4.95
N ALA A 110 -17.33 -2.65 5.26
CA ALA A 110 -18.18 -3.61 4.59
C ALA A 110 -17.85 -3.96 3.13
N SER A 111 -17.33 -5.16 2.93
CA SER A 111 -18.21 -6.20 2.38
C SER A 111 -18.45 -7.24 3.45
#